data_AF-A0A8X8GU30-F1
#
_entry.id   AF-A0A8X8GU30-F1
#
_cell.length_a   1.000
_cell.length_b   1.000
_cell.length_c   1.000
_cell.angle_alpha   90.00
_cell.angle_beta   90.00
_cell.angle_gamma   90.00
#
_symmetry.space_group_name_H-M   'P 1'
#
loop_
_entity.id
_entity.type
_entity.pdbx_description
1 polymer ?
#
loop_
_entity_poly.entity_id
_entity_poly.type
_entity_poly.pdbx_seq_one_letter_code
_entity_poly.pdbx_strand_id
1 'polypeptide(L)'
;MTLDQLVEQVQQWSIDKDLHKGNSDRQALKFYEEAGEVASALSRGQMDALKDGIGDTVVTLIILAQQHDMTLQECLQYAYDEIKGRKGKTINGTFIKEADLKE
;
A
#
# COMPACT_ATOMS: atom_id res chain seq x y z
N MET A 1 -7.35 -7.82 -16.96
CA MET A 1 -7.63 -8.29 -15.59
C MET A 1 -8.26 -7.16 -14.81
N THR A 2 -9.22 -7.46 -13.95
CA THR A 2 -9.73 -6.51 -12.95
C THR A 2 -8.75 -6.41 -11.77
N LEU A 3 -8.94 -5.41 -10.90
CA LEU A 3 -8.14 -5.28 -9.68
C LEU A 3 -8.33 -6.52 -8.78
N ASP A 4 -9.56 -6.97 -8.59
CA ASP A 4 -9.88 -8.14 -7.76
C ASP A 4 -9.15 -9.39 -8.29
N GLN A 5 -9.16 -9.60 -9.61
CA GLN A 5 -8.42 -10.71 -10.24
C GLN A 5 -6.90 -10.60 -10.02
N LEU A 6 -6.33 -9.40 -9.97
CA LEU A 6 -4.91 -9.21 -9.66
C LEU A 6 -4.61 -9.54 -8.20
N VAL A 7 -5.46 -9.08 -7.26
CA VAL A 7 -5.31 -9.35 -5.83
C VAL A 7 -5.37 -10.85 -5.57
N GLU A 8 -6.34 -11.56 -6.14
CA GLU A 8 -6.47 -13.02 -6.03
C GLU A 8 -5.23 -13.75 -6.57
N GLN A 9 -4.68 -13.31 -7.71
CA GLN A 9 -3.47 -13.92 -8.26
C GLN A 9 -2.23 -13.68 -7.38
N VAL A 10 -2.10 -12.50 -6.77
CA VAL A 10 -1.02 -12.22 -5.81
C VAL A 10 -1.16 -13.08 -4.56
N GLN A 11 -2.38 -13.23 -4.03
CA GLN A 11 -2.65 -14.10 -2.88
C GLN A 11 -2.34 -15.56 -3.19
N GLN A 12 -2.69 -16.04 -4.38
CA GLN A 12 -2.35 -17.39 -4.81
C GLN A 12 -0.84 -17.56 -4.97
N TRP A 13 -0.15 -16.60 -5.60
CA TRP A 13 1.31 -16.63 -5.71
C TRP A 13 1.99 -16.67 -4.35
N SER A 14 1.49 -15.91 -3.37
CA SER A 14 1.94 -15.95 -1.97
C SER A 14 1.73 -17.32 -1.30
N ILE A 15 0.62 -18.00 -1.63
CA ILE A 15 0.37 -19.37 -1.18
C ILE A 15 1.38 -20.34 -1.79
N ASP A 16 1.59 -20.24 -3.11
CA ASP A 16 2.51 -21.10 -3.86
C ASP A 16 3.98 -20.94 -3.44
N LYS A 17 4.32 -19.82 -2.77
CA LYS A 17 5.65 -19.52 -2.22
C LYS A 17 5.75 -19.65 -0.71
N ASP A 18 4.72 -20.15 -0.05
CA ASP A 18 4.61 -20.23 1.42
C ASP A 18 4.79 -18.87 2.15
N LEU A 19 4.65 -17.75 1.45
CA LEU A 19 4.80 -16.41 2.02
C LEU A 19 3.62 -16.06 2.94
N HIS A 20 2.41 -16.52 2.63
CA HIS A 20 1.23 -16.36 3.48
C HIS A 20 1.37 -16.93 4.90
N LYS A 21 2.30 -17.88 5.11
CA LYS A 21 2.67 -18.47 6.41
C LYS A 21 4.03 -17.98 6.92
N GLY A 22 4.65 -17.08 6.17
CA GLY A 22 5.96 -16.52 6.48
C GLY A 22 5.94 -15.61 7.71
N ASN A 23 7.12 -15.16 8.10
CA ASN A 23 7.26 -14.20 9.19
C ASN A 23 6.78 -12.81 8.74
N SER A 24 5.72 -12.30 9.37
CA SER A 24 5.12 -10.99 9.07
C SER A 24 6.06 -9.82 9.31
N ASP A 25 7.00 -9.91 10.25
CA ASP A 25 8.01 -8.86 10.47
C ASP A 25 8.91 -8.72 9.25
N ARG A 26 9.26 -9.84 8.61
CA ARG A 26 10.06 -9.83 7.37
C ARG A 26 9.27 -9.24 6.21
N GLN A 27 7.97 -9.53 6.15
CA GLN A 27 7.08 -8.97 5.14
C GLN A 27 6.91 -7.45 5.32
N ALA A 28 6.80 -6.98 6.56
CA ALA A 28 6.78 -5.55 6.87
C ALA A 28 8.10 -4.85 6.47
N LEU A 29 9.25 -5.51 6.69
CA LEU A 29 10.54 -4.98 6.22
C LEU A 29 10.61 -4.88 4.69
N LYS A 30 10.07 -5.88 3.96
CA LYS A 30 9.93 -5.81 2.49
C LYS A 30 9.09 -4.61 2.07
N PHE A 31 7.95 -4.36 2.71
CA PHE A 31 7.15 -3.16 2.42
C PHE A 31 7.97 -1.85 2.53
N TYR A 32 8.80 -1.70 3.57
CA TYR A 32 9.66 -0.51 3.70
C TYR A 32 10.74 -0.42 2.62
N GLU A 33 11.26 -1.56 2.16
CA GLU A 33 12.18 -1.62 1.01
C GLU A 33 11.49 -1.08 -0.25
N GLU A 34 10.31 -1.61 -0.60
CA GLU A 34 9.57 -1.19 -1.82
C GLU A 34 9.14 0.29 -1.74
N ALA A 35 8.72 0.76 -0.56
CA ALA A 35 8.44 2.18 -0.36
C ALA A 35 9.67 3.07 -0.55
N GLY A 36 10.86 2.56 -0.19
CA GLY A 36 12.14 3.20 -0.46
C GLY A 36 12.44 3.27 -1.96
N GLU A 37 12.12 2.23 -2.71
CA GLU A 37 12.28 2.21 -4.17
C GLU A 37 11.39 3.24 -4.85
N VAL A 38 10.14 3.37 -4.42
CA VAL A 38 9.21 4.43 -4.89
C VAL A 38 9.84 5.81 -4.70
N ALA A 39 10.35 6.11 -3.50
CA ALA A 39 10.97 7.40 -3.20
C ALA A 39 12.22 7.64 -4.07
N SER A 40 13.04 6.60 -4.23
CA SER A 40 14.26 6.63 -5.04
C SER A 40 13.95 6.89 -6.52
N ALA A 41 12.98 6.17 -7.10
CA ALA A 41 12.55 6.30 -8.49
C ALA A 41 11.96 7.68 -8.77
N LEU A 42 11.11 8.18 -7.86
CA LEU A 42 10.53 9.52 -7.97
C LEU A 42 11.62 10.61 -7.96
N SER A 43 12.60 10.51 -7.06
CA SER A 43 13.70 11.48 -6.97
C SER A 43 14.58 11.55 -8.22
N ARG A 44 14.60 10.47 -9.02
CA ARG A 44 15.39 10.34 -10.26
C ARG A 44 14.58 10.47 -11.54
N GLY A 45 13.27 10.72 -11.46
CA GLY A 45 12.40 10.79 -12.64
C GLY A 45 12.28 9.47 -13.42
N GLN A 46 12.50 8.33 -12.76
CA GLN A 46 12.49 7.00 -13.39
C GLN A 46 11.07 6.43 -13.36
N MET A 47 10.26 6.73 -14.39
CA MET A 47 8.83 6.40 -14.37
C MET A 47 8.52 4.90 -14.41
N ASP A 48 9.32 4.11 -15.11
CA ASP A 48 9.14 2.64 -15.15
C ASP A 48 9.44 2.02 -13.78
N ALA A 49 10.55 2.43 -13.13
CA ALA A 49 10.89 2.00 -11.77
C ALA A 49 9.88 2.50 -10.74
N LEU A 50 9.28 3.69 -10.94
CA LEU A 50 8.22 4.20 -10.09
C LEU A 50 6.97 3.32 -10.18
N LYS A 51 6.60 2.90 -11.40
CA LYS A 51 5.47 1.98 -11.62
C LYS A 51 5.71 0.63 -10.96
N ASP A 52 6.93 0.11 -11.06
CA ASP A 52 7.37 -1.15 -10.45
C ASP A 52 7.27 -1.08 -8.92
N GLY A 53 7.93 -0.10 -8.29
CA GLY A 53 7.92 0.06 -6.84
C GLY A 53 6.51 0.31 -6.26
N ILE A 54 5.62 1.01 -6.98
CA ILE A 54 4.22 1.15 -6.57
C ILE A 54 3.52 -0.22 -6.59
N GLY A 55 3.74 -1.01 -7.64
CA GLY A 55 3.21 -2.37 -7.76
C GLY A 55 3.69 -3.28 -6.63
N ASP A 56 5.00 -3.30 -6.37
CA ASP A 56 5.61 -4.15 -5.33
C ASP A 56 5.22 -3.70 -3.92
N THR A 57 5.01 -2.41 -3.70
CA THR A 57 4.41 -1.90 -2.45
C THR A 57 2.99 -2.47 -2.26
N VAL A 58 2.17 -2.54 -3.31
CA VAL A 58 0.82 -3.13 -3.21
C VAL A 58 0.90 -4.65 -3.00
N VAL A 59 1.79 -5.35 -3.71
CA VAL A 59 2.03 -6.80 -3.51
C VAL A 59 2.41 -7.09 -2.07
N THR A 60 3.34 -6.32 -1.50
CA THR A 60 3.78 -6.54 -0.12
C THR A 60 2.67 -6.34 0.90
N LEU A 61 1.78 -5.36 0.68
CA LEU A 61 0.61 -5.11 1.52
C LEU A 61 -0.47 -6.19 1.38
N ILE A 62 -0.72 -6.72 0.16
CA ILE A 62 -1.66 -7.84 -0.05
C ILE A 62 -1.21 -9.05 0.77
N ILE A 63 0.08 -9.39 0.70
CA ILE A 63 0.64 -10.54 1.42
C ILE A 63 0.62 -10.31 2.93
N LEU A 64 0.95 -9.10 3.39
CA LEU A 64 0.91 -8.77 4.82
C LEU A 64 -0.51 -8.85 5.38
N ALA A 65 -1.52 -8.37 4.64
CA ALA A 65 -2.93 -8.54 5.03
C ALA A 65 -3.30 -10.03 5.12
N GLN A 66 -2.91 -10.82 4.11
CA GLN A 66 -3.15 -12.27 4.06
C GLN A 66 -2.52 -13.02 5.25
N GLN A 67 -1.31 -12.65 5.67
CA GLN A 67 -0.62 -13.24 6.84
C GLN A 67 -1.34 -12.98 8.18
N HIS A 68 -2.25 -12.00 8.21
CA HIS A 68 -3.02 -11.63 9.39
C HIS A 68 -4.52 -11.90 9.22
N ASP A 69 -4.89 -12.82 8.34
CA ASP A 69 -6.28 -13.22 8.08
C ASP A 69 -7.18 -12.04 7.66
N MET A 70 -6.61 -11.04 6.96
CA MET A 70 -7.32 -9.89 6.42
C MET A 70 -7.26 -9.88 4.88
N THR A 71 -8.19 -9.16 4.27
CA THR A 71 -8.14 -8.80 2.85
C THR A 71 -7.65 -7.38 2.65
N LEU A 72 -6.99 -7.10 1.51
CA LEU A 72 -6.64 -5.72 1.14
C LEU A 72 -7.88 -4.82 1.08
N GLN A 73 -9.02 -5.37 0.64
CA GLN A 73 -10.29 -4.65 0.58
C GLN A 73 -10.78 -4.21 1.96
N GLU A 74 -10.74 -5.08 2.98
CA GLU A 74 -11.11 -4.71 4.35
C GLU A 74 -10.22 -3.60 4.90
N CYS A 75 -8.90 -3.72 4.71
CA CYS A 75 -7.95 -2.69 5.15
C CYS A 75 -8.22 -1.34 4.45
N LEU A 76 -8.46 -1.36 3.13
CA LEU A 76 -8.74 -0.16 2.36
C LEU A 76 -10.11 0.45 2.70
N GLN A 77 -11.13 -0.38 2.90
CA GLN A 77 -12.46 0.06 3.31
C GLN A 77 -12.41 0.77 4.67
N TYR A 78 -11.70 0.19 5.64
CA TYR A 78 -11.47 0.81 6.96
C TYR A 78 -10.81 2.18 6.82
N ALA A 79 -9.75 2.28 6.01
CA ALA A 79 -9.09 3.56 5.75
C ALA A 79 -9.99 4.56 5.01
N TYR A 80 -10.79 4.09 4.05
CA TYR A 80 -11.70 4.94 3.29
C TYR A 80 -12.79 5.55 4.18
N ASP A 81 -13.37 4.75 5.08
CA ASP A 81 -14.40 5.20 6.01
C ASP A 81 -13.92 6.33 6.93
N GLU A 82 -12.63 6.31 7.28
CA GLU A 82 -11.97 7.37 8.03
C GLU A 82 -11.69 8.64 7.19
N ILE A 83 -11.31 8.49 5.91
CA ILE A 83 -10.92 9.66 5.10
C ILE A 83 -12.09 10.34 4.40
N LYS A 84 -13.17 9.60 4.08
CA LYS A 84 -14.32 10.14 3.33
C LYS A 84 -15.05 11.29 4.05
N GLY A 85 -14.96 11.33 5.38
CA GLY A 85 -15.54 12.38 6.21
C GLY A 85 -14.60 13.54 6.55
N ARG A 86 -13.33 13.50 6.11
CA ARG A 86 -12.34 14.51 6.51
C ARG A 86 -12.67 15.87 5.91
N LYS A 87 -12.69 16.89 6.78
CA LYS A 87 -12.72 18.31 6.39
C LYS A 87 -11.32 18.88 6.47
N GLY A 88 -11.01 19.81 5.58
CA GLY A 88 -9.67 20.38 5.46
C GLY A 88 -9.42 21.07 4.14
N LYS A 89 -8.17 21.48 3.90
CA LYS A 89 -7.72 22.12 2.67
C LYS A 89 -6.38 21.53 2.23
N THR A 90 -6.18 21.41 0.93
CA THR A 90 -4.87 21.06 0.38
C THR A 90 -4.02 22.31 0.24
N ILE A 91 -2.84 22.33 0.87
CA ILE A 91 -1.88 23.43 0.82
C ILE A 91 -0.54 22.85 0.38
N ASN A 92 0.03 23.36 -0.72
CA ASN A 92 1.29 22.89 -1.29
C ASN A 92 1.35 21.36 -1.53
N GLY A 93 0.24 20.77 -1.97
CA GLY A 93 0.15 19.33 -2.26
C GLY A 93 -0.13 18.43 -1.04
N THR A 94 -0.19 18.99 0.17
CA THR A 94 -0.49 18.26 1.40
C THR A 94 -1.89 18.59 1.89
N PHE A 95 -2.70 17.57 2.16
CA PHE A 95 -4.01 17.76 2.78
C PHE A 95 -3.85 18.10 4.27
N ILE A 96 -4.28 19.29 4.67
CA ILE A 96 -4.28 19.77 6.05
C ILE A 96 -5.69 19.64 6.61
N LYS A 97 -5.84 18.95 7.75
CA LYS A 97 -7.14 18.78 8.41
C LYS A 97 -7.64 20.11 8.92
N GLU A 98 -8.96 20.29 8.95
CA GLU A 98 -9.61 21.50 9.44
C GLU A 98 -9.17 21.87 10.88
N ALA A 99 -9.04 20.88 11.76
CA ALA A 99 -8.57 21.08 13.14
C ALA A 99 -7.10 21.56 13.25
N ASP A 100 -6.29 21.36 12.21
CA ASP A 100 -4.87 21.73 12.16
C ASP A 100 -4.63 23.07 11.42
N LEU A 101 -5.68 23.65 10.82
CA LEU A 101 -5.63 24.99 10.26
C LEU A 101 -5.63 25.99 11.43
N LYS A 102 -4.44 26.42 11.86
CA LYS A 102 -4.31 27.54 12.80
C LYS A 102 -4.98 28.77 12.18
N GLU A 103 -5.86 29.42 12.93
CA GLU A 103 -6.48 30.70 12.55
C GLU A 103 -5.45 31.78 12.21
#